data_AF-A0A970JQ76-F1
#
_entry.id   AF-A0A970JQ76-F1
#
_cell.length_a   1.000
_cell.length_b   1.000
_cell.length_c   1.000
_cell.angle_alpha   90.00
_cell.angle_beta   90.00
_cell.angle_gamma   90.00
#
_symmetry.space_group_name_H-M   'P 1'
#
loop_
_entity.id
_entity.type
_entity.pdbx_description
1 polymer ?
#
loop_
_entity_poly.entity_id
_entity_poly.type
_entity_poly.pdbx_seq_one_letter_code
_entity_poly.pdbx_strand_id
1 'polypeptide(L)' 'MVFLAELGDKTQLTTMLLVSQGKSPMAVLIGASLALVLSSVVGVMAGDLVAKCVPELWIRVGAGLGFVVIGVLLLAGKF' A
#
# COMPACT_ATOMS: atom_id res chain seq x y z
N MET A 1 -10.74 8.45 -18.18
CA MET A 1 -10.98 7.04 -17.81
C MET A 1 -10.11 6.55 -16.65
N VAL A 2 -8.81 6.93 -16.55
CA VAL A 2 -7.93 6.53 -15.42
C VAL A 2 -8.36 7.12 -14.07
N PHE A 3 -8.79 8.39 -14.01
CA PHE A 3 -9.22 9.03 -12.76
C PHE A 3 -10.42 8.33 -12.09
N LEU A 4 -11.31 7.73 -12.88
CA LEU A 4 -12.44 6.95 -12.38
C LEU A 4 -12.03 5.56 -11.88
N ALA A 5 -10.93 5.01 -12.40
CA ALA A 5 -10.33 3.77 -11.92
C ALA A 5 -9.51 3.99 -10.63
N GLU A 6 -8.92 5.18 -10.47
CA GLU A 6 -8.24 5.62 -9.24
C GLU A 6 -9.24 6.03 -8.13
N LEU A 7 -10.40 6.56 -8.50
CA LEU A 7 -11.52 6.85 -7.59
C LEU A 7 -12.28 5.57 -7.26
N GLY A 8 -11.91 4.94 -6.14
CA GLY A 8 -12.51 3.66 -5.73
C GLY A 8 -11.52 2.70 -5.12
N ASP A 9 -10.25 3.09 -5.00
CA ASP A 9 -9.30 2.32 -4.22
C ASP A 9 -9.83 2.10 -2.79
N LYS A 10 -9.58 0.91 -2.23
CA LYS A 10 -10.10 0.46 -0.93
C LYS A 10 -9.79 1.47 0.18
N THR A 11 -8.65 2.14 0.08
CA THR A 11 -8.23 3.17 1.03
C THR A 11 -9.14 4.40 0.98
N GLN A 12 -9.57 4.83 -0.21
CA GLN A 12 -10.49 5.96 -0.40
C GLN A 12 -11.91 5.65 0.07
N LEU A 13 -12.42 4.43 -0.18
CA LEU A 13 -13.73 4.02 0.34
C LEU A 13 -13.73 3.98 1.87
N THR A 14 -12.63 3.52 2.48
CA THR A 14 -12.49 3.45 3.94
C THR A 14 -12.45 4.84 4.58
N THR A 15 -11.74 5.80 3.97
CA THR A 15 -11.72 7.19 4.47
C THR A 15 -13.08 7.87 4.31
N MET A 16 -13.79 7.64 3.20
CA MET A 16 -15.16 8.14 3.02
C MET A 16 -16.13 7.57 4.07
N LEU A 17 -16.05 6.27 4.37
CA LEU A 17 -16.87 5.65 5.43
C LEU A 17 -16.55 6.20 6.82
N LEU A 18 -15.28 6.47 7.13
CA LEU A 18 -14.86 7.09 8.39
C LEU A 18 -15.43 8.50 8.55
N VAL A 19 -15.46 9.30 7.47
CA VAL A 19 -16.09 10.63 7.47
C VAL A 19 -17.61 10.50 7.62
N SER A 20 -18.23 9.55 6.92
CA SER A 20 -19.68 9.31 6.97
C SER A 20 -20.16 8.85 8.36
N GLN A 21 -19.32 8.22 9.17
CA GLN A 21 -19.64 7.84 10.56
C GLN A 21 -19.53 9.00 11.58
N GLY A 22 -19.48 10.25 11.12
CA GLY A 22 -19.55 11.43 12.00
C GLY A 22 -18.21 11.95 12.50
N LYS A 23 -17.07 11.45 11.97
CA LYS A 23 -15.77 12.08 12.20
C LYS A 23 -15.58 13.26 11.26
N SER A 24 -15.02 14.36 11.78
CA SER A 24 -14.68 15.54 10.99
C SER A 24 -13.79 15.15 9.80
N PRO A 25 -14.10 15.61 8.57
CA PRO A 25 -13.32 15.28 7.37
C PRO A 25 -11.84 15.68 7.50
N MET A 26 -11.56 16.78 8.21
CA MET A 26 -10.19 17.21 8.49
C MET A 26 -9.44 16.26 9.42
N ALA A 27 -10.11 15.69 10.42
CA ALA A 27 -9.50 14.73 11.33
C ALA A 27 -9.17 13.41 10.62
N VAL A 28 -10.04 12.94 9.73
CA VAL A 28 -9.79 11.73 8.91
C VAL A 28 -8.66 11.96 7.93
N LEU A 29 -8.63 13.12 7.26
CA LEU A 29 -7.56 13.49 6.34
C LEU A 29 -6.19 13.47 7.04
N ILE A 30 -6.09 14.17 8.18
CA ILE A 30 -4.85 14.26 8.95
C ILE A 30 -4.45 12.87 9.47
N GLY A 31 -5.40 12.12 10.05
CA GLY A 31 -5.13 10.79 10.60
C GLY A 31 -4.67 9.79 9.55
N ALA A 32 -5.34 9.73 8.40
CA ALA A 32 -4.97 8.85 7.30
C ALA A 32 -3.62 9.24 6.67
N SER A 33 -3.38 10.54 6.49
CA SER A 33 -2.09 11.04 5.97
C SER A 33 -0.95 10.71 6.92
N LEU A 34 -1.15 10.92 8.23
CA LEU A 34 -0.15 10.60 9.24
C LEU A 34 0.13 9.10 9.30
N ALA A 35 -0.92 8.28 9.25
CA ALA A 35 -0.79 6.82 9.22
C ALA A 35 -0.01 6.33 7.99
N LEU A 36 -0.27 6.92 6.82
CA LEU A 36 0.46 6.59 5.60
C LEU A 36 1.94 6.94 5.71
N VAL A 37 2.26 8.14 6.18
CA VAL A 37 3.65 8.60 6.38
C VAL A 37 4.36 7.69 7.38
N LEU A 38 3.75 7.42 8.54
CA LEU A 38 4.33 6.57 9.57
C LEU A 38 4.55 5.14 9.07
N SER A 39 3.57 4.56 8.39
CA SER A 39 3.69 3.22 7.78
C SER A 39 4.84 3.18 6.77
N SER A 40 4.96 4.21 5.93
CA SER A 40 6.05 4.32 4.95
C SER A 40 7.41 4.45 5.61
N VAL A 41 7.53 5.28 6.65
CA VAL A 41 8.78 5.45 7.42
C VAL A 41 9.20 4.13 8.06
N VAL A 42 8.29 3.44 8.73
CA VAL A 42 8.57 2.13 9.34
C VAL A 42 8.98 1.11 8.27
N GLY A 43 8.27 1.07 7.14
CA GLY A 43 8.58 0.19 6.02
C GLY A 43 9.96 0.45 5.42
N VAL A 44 10.33 1.72 5.21
CA VAL A 44 11.65 2.10 4.68
C VAL A 44 12.76 1.79 5.67
N MET A 45 12.57 2.09 6.96
CA MET A 45 13.56 1.75 8.00
C MET A 45 13.79 0.25 8.10
N ALA A 46 12.71 -0.55 8.09
CA ALA A 46 12.80 -2.01 8.08
C ALA A 46 13.47 -2.52 6.80
N GLY A 47 13.10 -1.96 5.64
CA GLY A 47 13.70 -2.30 4.35
C GLY A 47 15.20 -2.00 4.29
N ASP A 48 15.64 -0.87 4.84
CA ASP A 48 17.05 -0.48 4.91
C ASP A 48 17.87 -1.43 5.81
N LEU A 49 17.31 -1.86 6.95
CA LEU A 49 17.95 -2.87 7.80
C LEU A 49 18.11 -4.22 7.08
N VAL A 50 17.07 -4.66 6.36
CA VAL A 50 17.12 -5.89 5.56
C VAL A 50 18.12 -5.75 4.41
N ALA A 51 18.17 -4.60 3.73
CA ALA A 51 19.12 -4.35 2.65
C ALA A 51 20.58 -4.37 3.09
N LYS A 52 20.87 -4.05 4.36
CA LYS A 52 22.22 -4.15 4.93
C LYS A 52 22.65 -5.60 5.24
N CYS A 53 21.70 -6.48 5.54
CA CYS A 53 21.99 -7.88 5.87
C CYS A 53 21.88 -8.82 4.66
N VAL A 54 21.08 -8.45 3.66
CA VAL A 54 20.74 -9.32 2.52
C VAL A 54 21.34 -8.75 1.24
N PRO A 55 22.07 -9.56 0.45
CA PRO A 55 22.61 -9.09 -0.82
C PRO A 55 21.50 -8.66 -1.78
N GLU A 56 21.72 -7.56 -2.49
CA GLU A 56 20.75 -6.93 -3.41
C GLU A 56 20.16 -7.91 -4.43
N LEU A 57 20.94 -8.90 -4.87
CA LEU A 57 20.51 -9.96 -5.78
C LEU A 57 19.26 -10.71 -5.26
N TRP A 58 19.25 -11.06 -3.98
CA TRP A 58 18.14 -11.81 -3.37
C TRP A 58 16.89 -10.96 -3.21
N ILE A 59 17.07 -9.67 -2.90
CA ILE A 59 15.96 -8.70 -2.84
C ILE A 59 15.31 -8.56 -4.22
N ARG A 60 16.14 -8.45 -5.27
CA ARG A 60 15.67 -8.29 -6.65
C ARG A 60 14.96 -9.53 -7.18
N VAL A 61 15.51 -10.71 -6.91
CA VAL A 61 14.88 -11.99 -7.29
C VAL A 61 13.57 -12.20 -6.51
N GLY A 62 13.56 -11.90 -5.21
CA GLY A 62 12.36 -12.00 -4.37
C GLY A 62 11.24 -11.07 -4.85
N ALA A 63 11.56 -9.81 -5.15
CA ALA A 63 10.59 -8.85 -5.70
C ALA A 63 10.04 -9.30 -7.07
N GLY A 64 10.92 -9.77 -7.96
CA GLY A 64 10.52 -10.28 -9.28
C GLY A 64 9.62 -11.51 -9.18
N LEU A 65 9.96 -12.48 -8.32
CA LEU A 65 9.15 -13.67 -8.10
C LEU A 65 7.78 -13.30 -7.51
N GLY A 66 7.74 -12.40 -6.53
CA GLY A 66 6.49 -11.90 -5.96
C GLY A 66 5.60 -11.24 -7.01
N PHE A 67 6.19 -10.43 -7.90
CA PHE A 67 5.45 -9.80 -9.00
C PHE A 67 4.85 -10.83 -9.97
N VAL A 68 5.63 -11.86 -10.35
CA VAL A 68 5.15 -12.95 -11.21
C VAL A 68 4.01 -13.71 -10.52
N VAL A 69 4.15 -14.04 -9.24
CA VAL A 69 3.12 -14.75 -8.47
C VAL A 69 1.82 -13.94 -8.43
N ILE A 70 1.88 -12.65 -8.11
CA ILE A 70 0.70 -11.77 -8.11
C ILE A 70 0.08 -11.69 -9.50
N GLY A 71 0.90 -11.54 -10.54
CA GLY A 71 0.44 -11.51 -11.93
C GLY A 71 -0.28 -12.79 -12.35
N VAL A 72 0.26 -13.96 -11.98
CA VAL A 72 -0.38 -15.26 -12.23
C VAL A 72 -1.69 -15.41 -11.46
N LEU A 73 -1.74 -14.99 -10.19
CA LEU A 73 -2.97 -15.02 -9.38
C LEU A 73 -4.07 -14.13 -9.95
N LEU A 74 -3.70 -12.94 -10.44
CA LEU A 74 -4.60 -12.04 -11.16
C LEU A 74 -5.14 -12.68 -12.44
N LEU A 75 -4.27 -13.28 -13.27
CA LEU A 75 -4.68 -13.96 -14.50
C LEU A 75 -5.55 -15.20 -14.23
N ALA A 76 -5.31 -15.89 -13.12
CA ALA A 76 -6.11 -17.03 -12.68
C ALA A 76 -7.50 -16.62 -12.14
N GLY A 77 -7.81 -15.33 -12.06
CA GLY A 77 -9.08 -14.82 -11.55
C GLY A 77 -9.31 -15.14 -10.07
N LYS A 78 -8.24 -15.36 -9.32
CA LYS A 78 -8.29 -15.74 -7.90
C LYS A 78 -8.22 -14.51 -6.97
N PHE A 79 -8.54 -13.35 -7.53
CA PHE A 79 -8.53 -12.03 -6.90
C PHE A 79 -9.71 -11.19 -7.40
#